data_AF-A0A843TB91-F1
#
_entry.id   AF-A0A843TB91-F1
#
_cell.length_a   1.000
_cell.length_b   1.000
_cell.length_c   1.000
_cell.angle_alpha   90.00
_cell.angle_beta   90.00
_cell.angle_gamma   90.00
#
_symmetry.space_group_name_H-M   'P 1'
#
loop_
_entity.id
_entity.type
_entity.pdbx_description
1 polymer ?
#
loop_
_entity_poly.entity_id
_entity_poly.type
_entity_poly.pdbx_seq_one_letter_code
_entity_poly.pdbx_strand_id
1 'polypeptide(L)'
;YGSGSDWFVGKGHDTFAPHGPWIVPKEFFGDPMERLHQQTVVDGITVQEAQAGDMIHSIPELIEYASSLITLFPGDVLQSGTSGGTGAGRVERATGSGYLVDGETIEASIEGIGTLRHRVVREPSVPDDLSGSQLPPTASYRDPN
;
A
#
# COMPACT_ATOMS: atom_id res chain seq x y z
N TYR A 1 -25.59 -10.61 4.29
CA TYR A 1 -24.30 -10.32 3.62
C TYR A 1 -23.43 -9.65 4.65
N GLY A 2 -22.37 -10.32 5.11
CA GLY A 2 -21.56 -9.83 6.22
C GLY A 2 -21.04 -8.44 5.92
N SER A 3 -21.08 -7.55 6.92
CA SER A 3 -20.41 -6.25 6.87
C SER A 3 -18.90 -6.46 6.80
N GLY A 4 -18.39 -6.87 5.64
CA GLY A 4 -16.98 -6.90 5.33
C GLY A 4 -16.51 -5.50 4.93
N SER A 5 -15.29 -5.15 5.31
CA SER A 5 -14.62 -3.96 4.80
C SER A 5 -14.51 -4.05 3.28
N ASP A 6 -14.94 -2.99 2.58
CA ASP A 6 -14.66 -2.83 1.15
C ASP A 6 -13.23 -2.33 0.98
N TRP A 7 -12.33 -3.26 0.64
CA TRP A 7 -10.92 -2.93 0.44
C TRP A 7 -10.66 -2.15 -0.84
N PHE A 8 -11.54 -2.24 -1.85
CA PHE A 8 -11.40 -1.45 -3.06
C PHE A 8 -11.62 0.03 -2.74
N VAL A 9 -12.70 0.34 -2.02
CA VAL A 9 -12.97 1.71 -1.55
C VAL A 9 -11.87 2.18 -0.59
N GLY A 10 -11.45 1.35 0.37
CA GLY A 10 -10.46 1.75 1.38
C GLY A 10 -9.02 1.92 0.88
N LYS A 11 -8.68 1.41 -0.31
CA LYS A 11 -7.31 1.47 -0.89
C LYS A 11 -7.22 2.13 -2.26
N GLY A 12 -8.36 2.39 -2.91
CA GLY A 12 -8.45 2.92 -4.26
C GLY A 12 -8.62 4.45 -4.34
N HIS A 13 -8.39 5.18 -3.26
CA HIS A 13 -8.37 6.64 -3.30
C HIS A 13 -7.19 7.17 -4.12
N ASP A 14 -7.36 8.34 -4.72
CA ASP A 14 -6.28 9.06 -5.37
C ASP A 14 -5.08 9.21 -4.42
N THR A 15 -3.88 9.09 -4.97
CA THR A 15 -2.58 9.07 -4.26
C THR A 15 -2.26 7.82 -3.40
N PHE A 16 -3.17 6.86 -3.20
CA PHE A 16 -2.97 5.75 -2.23
C PHE A 16 -2.11 4.58 -2.75
N ALA A 17 -1.64 4.64 -3.99
CA ALA A 17 -0.76 3.63 -4.58
C ALA A 17 0.53 4.26 -5.12
N PRO A 18 1.39 4.86 -4.26
CA PRO A 18 2.67 5.38 -4.70
C PRO A 18 3.59 4.23 -5.17
N HIS A 19 4.26 4.43 -6.31
CA HIS A 19 5.19 3.46 -6.91
C HIS A 19 6.51 4.13 -7.28
N GLY A 20 7.62 3.40 -7.13
CA GLY A 20 8.96 3.87 -7.46
C GLY A 20 9.93 3.77 -6.28
N PRO A 21 10.99 4.60 -6.22
CA PRO A 21 11.35 5.60 -7.24
C PRO A 21 11.78 4.97 -8.57
N TRP A 22 12.13 3.70 -8.56
CA TRP A 22 12.60 2.96 -9.72
C TRP A 22 11.94 1.59 -9.80
N ILE A 23 11.91 1.01 -11.00
CA ILE A 23 11.75 -0.43 -11.19
C ILE A 23 13.17 -0.97 -11.38
N VAL A 24 13.64 -1.79 -10.45
CA VAL A 24 14.96 -2.43 -10.55
C VAL A 24 14.80 -3.81 -11.18
N PRO A 25 15.36 -4.05 -12.38
CA PRO A 25 15.34 -5.37 -13.00
C PRO A 25 15.97 -6.45 -12.10
N LYS A 26 15.42 -7.67 -12.15
CA LYS A 26 15.81 -8.78 -11.27
C LYS A 26 17.30 -9.09 -11.32
N GLU A 27 17.92 -8.93 -12.49
CA GLU A 27 19.35 -9.18 -12.72
C GLU A 27 20.25 -8.21 -11.94
N PHE A 28 19.75 -7.03 -11.58
CA PHE A 28 20.48 -6.04 -10.78
C PHE A 28 20.10 -6.11 -9.29
N PHE A 29 18.91 -6.63 -8.97
CA PHE A 29 18.47 -6.80 -7.59
C PHE A 29 19.02 -8.08 -6.95
N GLY A 30 19.17 -9.17 -7.71
CA GLY A 30 19.49 -10.49 -7.15
C GLY A 30 18.25 -11.20 -6.61
N ASP A 31 18.45 -12.15 -5.69
CA ASP A 31 17.33 -12.90 -5.08
C ASP A 31 16.62 -12.05 -4.02
N PRO A 32 15.35 -11.66 -4.23
CA PRO A 32 14.62 -10.87 -3.24
C PRO A 32 14.36 -11.65 -1.94
N MET A 33 14.33 -12.98 -1.97
CA MET A 33 14.11 -13.78 -0.77
C MET A 33 15.36 -13.86 0.13
N GLU A 34 16.52 -13.41 -0.37
CA GLU A 34 17.75 -13.27 0.42
C GLU A 34 18.06 -11.81 0.75
N ARG A 35 17.69 -10.87 -0.16
CA ARG A 35 18.10 -9.46 -0.08
C ARG A 35 17.05 -8.53 0.53
N LEU A 36 15.77 -8.90 0.54
CA LEU A 36 14.71 -7.98 0.96
C LEU A 36 14.96 -7.48 2.39
N HIS A 37 15.16 -6.18 2.50
CA HIS A 37 15.09 -5.41 3.74
C HIS A 37 14.30 -4.13 3.43
N GLN A 38 13.11 -4.02 4.03
CA GLN A 38 12.22 -2.88 3.86
C GLN A 38 12.08 -2.11 5.16
N GLN A 39 11.91 -0.80 5.06
CA GLN A 39 11.61 0.07 6.19
C GLN A 39 10.57 1.13 5.80
N THR A 40 9.70 1.46 6.76
CA THR A 40 8.82 2.63 6.68
C THR A 40 9.08 3.51 7.88
N VAL A 41 9.33 4.78 7.62
CA VAL A 41 9.61 5.83 8.60
C VAL A 41 8.53 6.91 8.48
N VAL A 42 8.01 7.39 9.61
CA VAL A 42 7.13 8.56 9.67
C VAL A 42 7.75 9.60 10.59
N ASP A 43 8.05 10.79 10.05
CA ASP A 43 8.73 11.88 10.76
C ASP A 43 9.97 11.43 11.56
N GLY A 44 10.81 10.61 10.93
CA GLY A 44 12.04 10.09 11.52
C GLY A 44 11.85 8.90 12.48
N ILE A 45 10.62 8.45 12.72
CA ILE A 45 10.33 7.27 13.53
C ILE A 45 10.12 6.05 12.63
N THR A 46 10.97 5.03 12.76
CA THR A 46 10.75 3.73 12.10
C THR A 46 9.50 3.07 12.68
N VAL A 47 8.52 2.85 11.82
CA VAL A 47 7.22 2.30 12.19
C VAL A 47 7.00 0.90 11.65
N GLN A 48 7.69 0.54 10.57
CA GLN A 48 7.72 -0.81 10.01
C GLN A 48 9.15 -1.13 9.58
N GLU A 49 9.56 -2.36 9.80
CA GLU A 49 10.81 -2.92 9.32
C GLU A 49 10.59 -4.42 9.10
N ALA A 50 11.08 -4.95 7.99
CA ALA A 50 10.90 -6.36 7.66
C ALA A 50 11.98 -6.88 6.72
N GLN A 51 12.21 -8.18 6.78
CA GLN A 51 13.03 -8.94 5.85
C GLN A 51 12.20 -10.00 5.14
N ALA A 52 12.78 -10.66 4.13
CA ALA A 52 12.15 -11.78 3.42
C ALA A 52 11.63 -12.88 4.35
N GLY A 53 12.33 -13.15 5.45
CA GLY A 53 11.93 -14.17 6.44
C GLY A 53 10.63 -13.87 7.19
N ASP A 54 10.14 -12.63 7.15
CA ASP A 54 8.87 -12.24 7.76
C ASP A 54 7.66 -12.53 6.86
N MET A 55 7.88 -12.92 5.61
CA MET A 55 6.81 -13.25 4.68
C MET A 55 6.20 -14.63 5.01
N ILE A 56 4.87 -14.69 5.13
CA ILE A 56 4.14 -15.98 5.26
C ILE A 56 4.20 -16.76 3.95
N HIS A 57 4.14 -16.05 2.81
CA HIS A 57 4.26 -16.60 1.47
C HIS A 57 5.32 -15.81 0.70
N SER A 58 6.27 -16.51 0.11
CA SER A 58 7.35 -15.94 -0.71
C SER A 58 6.82 -15.29 -1.99
N ILE A 59 7.62 -14.42 -2.61
CA ILE A 59 7.26 -13.79 -3.88
C ILE A 59 6.92 -14.81 -4.99
N PRO A 60 7.69 -15.91 -5.19
CA PRO A 60 7.31 -16.95 -6.14
C PRO A 60 5.96 -17.60 -5.85
N GLU A 61 5.65 -17.91 -4.58
CA GLU A 61 4.36 -18.49 -4.18
C GLU A 61 3.20 -17.52 -4.43
N LEU A 62 3.40 -16.23 -4.21
CA LEU A 62 2.39 -15.20 -4.51
C LEU A 62 2.11 -15.12 -6.02
N ILE A 63 3.14 -15.19 -6.87
CA ILE A 63 2.99 -15.19 -8.32
C ILE A 63 2.28 -16.46 -8.79
N GLU A 64 2.69 -17.64 -8.29
CA GLU A 64 2.03 -18.92 -8.57
C GLU A 64 0.55 -18.85 -8.23
N TYR A 65 0.22 -18.45 -7.00
CA TYR A 65 -1.15 -18.37 -6.54
C TYR A 65 -1.99 -17.40 -7.37
N ALA A 66 -1.49 -16.18 -7.62
CA ALA A 66 -2.19 -15.20 -8.45
C ALA A 66 -2.46 -15.74 -9.86
N SER A 67 -1.47 -16.38 -10.49
CA SER A 67 -1.58 -16.96 -11.83
C SER A 67 -2.55 -18.13 -11.93
N SER A 68 -2.85 -18.80 -10.81
CA SER A 68 -3.87 -19.86 -10.74
C SER A 68 -5.30 -19.32 -10.76
N LEU A 69 -5.49 -18.04 -10.39
CA LEU A 69 -6.79 -17.38 -10.28
C LEU A 69 -7.11 -16.49 -11.49
N ILE A 70 -6.11 -15.75 -11.97
CA ILE A 70 -6.25 -14.79 -13.07
C ILE A 70 -5.07 -14.90 -14.04
N THR A 71 -5.29 -14.55 -15.30
CA THR A 71 -4.20 -14.40 -16.26
C THR A 71 -3.38 -13.16 -15.90
N LEU A 72 -2.07 -13.35 -15.68
CA LEU A 72 -1.12 -12.25 -15.50
C LEU A 72 -0.61 -11.77 -16.86
N PHE A 73 -0.52 -10.46 -17.04
CA PHE A 73 -0.02 -9.81 -18.24
C PHE A 73 1.28 -9.04 -17.98
N PRO A 74 2.14 -8.87 -19.01
CA PRO A 74 3.27 -7.95 -18.90
C PRO A 74 2.81 -6.55 -18.51
N GLY A 75 3.37 -6.01 -17.42
CA GLY A 75 2.98 -4.72 -16.85
C GLY A 75 2.11 -4.82 -15.60
N ASP A 76 1.60 -6.00 -15.24
CA ASP A 76 0.90 -6.20 -13.98
C ASP A 76 1.82 -5.95 -12.78
N VAL A 77 1.26 -5.34 -11.73
CA VAL A 77 1.97 -5.05 -10.48
C VAL A 77 1.30 -5.80 -9.33
N LEU A 78 2.07 -6.66 -8.67
CA LEU A 78 1.62 -7.41 -7.51
C LEU A 78 2.15 -6.77 -6.22
N GLN A 79 1.24 -6.38 -5.34
CA GLN A 79 1.57 -5.87 -4.01
C GLN A 79 1.67 -7.03 -3.02
N SER A 80 2.87 -7.33 -2.53
CA SER A 80 3.19 -8.57 -1.80
C SER A 80 2.84 -8.57 -0.30
N GLY A 81 2.00 -7.64 0.14
CA GLY A 81 1.62 -7.47 1.55
C GLY A 81 2.50 -6.47 2.31
N THR A 82 2.27 -6.37 3.62
CA THR A 82 2.97 -5.41 4.50
C THR A 82 3.30 -6.08 5.84
N SER A 83 4.41 -5.66 6.46
CA SER A 83 4.82 -6.16 7.79
C SER A 83 4.03 -5.52 8.92
N GLY A 84 4.21 -6.03 10.15
CA GLY A 84 3.62 -5.44 11.35
C GLY A 84 4.09 -3.99 11.59
N GLY A 85 3.31 -3.22 12.36
CA GLY A 85 3.60 -1.81 12.64
C GLY A 85 2.76 -0.80 11.86
N THR A 86 1.75 -1.29 11.12
CA THR A 86 0.67 -0.45 10.59
C THR A 86 -0.12 0.20 11.74
N GLY A 87 -0.75 1.34 11.45
CA GLY A 87 -1.51 2.10 12.45
C GLY A 87 -2.61 1.32 13.16
N ALA A 88 -3.32 0.46 12.42
CA ALA A 88 -4.37 -0.40 12.97
C ALA A 88 -3.85 -1.49 13.92
N GLY A 89 -2.55 -1.81 13.85
CA GLY A 89 -1.90 -2.84 14.68
C GLY A 89 -1.07 -2.29 15.84
N ARG A 90 -0.96 -0.96 16.01
CA ARG A 90 -0.13 -0.33 17.04
C ARG A 90 -0.94 0.73 17.79
N VAL A 91 -1.25 0.47 19.06
CA VAL A 91 -1.98 1.40 19.96
C VAL A 91 -1.15 2.65 20.30
N GLU A 92 0.16 2.66 20.01
CA GLU A 92 1.04 3.79 20.29
C GLU A 92 1.92 4.14 19.06
N ARG A 93 1.55 5.20 18.34
CA ARG A 93 2.50 6.05 17.61
C ARG A 93 2.62 7.40 18.33
N ALA A 94 3.72 8.10 18.09
CA ALA A 94 4.16 9.34 18.76
C ALA A 94 3.12 10.49 18.85
N THR A 95 2.05 10.46 18.06
CA THR A 95 1.01 11.51 17.96
C THR A 95 -0.38 11.06 18.47
N GLY A 96 -0.52 9.82 18.97
CA GLY A 96 -1.66 9.36 19.77
C GLY A 96 -2.81 8.64 19.05
N SER A 97 -3.00 8.79 17.73
CA SER A 97 -4.14 8.17 17.02
C SER A 97 -3.82 6.82 16.34
N GLY A 98 -2.54 6.56 16.05
CA GLY A 98 -2.10 5.42 15.23
C GLY A 98 -2.20 5.66 13.72
N TYR A 99 -2.90 6.69 13.24
CA TYR A 99 -3.08 7.00 11.81
C TYR A 99 -2.25 8.20 11.36
N LEU A 100 -2.03 8.32 10.05
CA LEU A 100 -1.36 9.46 9.44
C LEU A 100 -2.17 10.74 9.65
N VAL A 101 -1.49 11.86 9.93
CA VAL A 101 -2.10 13.18 10.07
C VAL A 101 -1.47 14.21 9.13
N ASP A 102 -2.16 15.34 8.95
CA ASP A 102 -1.71 16.42 8.07
C ASP A 102 -0.29 16.88 8.41
N GLY A 103 0.55 16.98 7.39
CA GLY A 103 1.91 17.49 7.48
C GLY A 103 2.98 16.44 7.77
N GLU A 104 2.62 15.24 8.23
CA GLU A 104 3.57 14.14 8.47
C GLU A 104 4.26 13.72 7.16
N THR A 105 5.51 13.30 7.25
CA THR A 105 6.29 12.78 6.13
C THR A 105 6.48 11.28 6.26
N ILE A 106 6.11 10.55 5.21
CA ILE A 106 6.33 9.11 5.05
C ILE A 106 7.56 8.91 4.19
N GLU A 107 8.47 8.06 4.66
CA GLU A 107 9.60 7.54 3.88
C GLU A 107 9.51 6.01 3.86
N ALA A 108 9.32 5.42 2.67
CA ALA A 108 9.26 3.97 2.49
C ALA A 108 10.44 3.54 1.62
N SER A 109 11.27 2.64 2.13
CA SER A 109 12.51 2.22 1.49
C SER A 109 12.59 0.71 1.36
N ILE A 110 13.26 0.27 0.29
CA ILE A 110 13.75 -1.10 0.14
C ILE A 110 15.24 -0.99 -0.22
N GLU A 111 16.09 -1.68 0.54
CA GLU A 111 17.53 -1.71 0.27
C GLU A 111 17.81 -2.21 -1.15
N GLY A 112 18.61 -1.47 -1.92
CA GLY A 112 18.92 -1.80 -3.31
C GLY A 112 17.88 -1.34 -4.35
N ILE A 113 16.73 -0.80 -3.93
CA ILE A 113 15.76 -0.16 -4.83
C ILE A 113 15.80 1.36 -4.64
N GLY A 114 15.55 1.85 -3.43
CA GLY A 114 15.50 3.27 -3.13
C GLY A 114 14.41 3.62 -2.13
N THR A 115 14.15 4.92 -2.00
CA THR A 115 13.20 5.47 -1.03
C THR A 115 12.15 6.33 -1.73
N LEU A 116 10.88 6.06 -1.46
CA LEU A 116 9.77 6.96 -1.74
C LEU A 116 9.58 7.89 -0.54
N ARG A 117 9.38 9.18 -0.80
CA ARG A 117 9.14 10.20 0.23
C ARG A 117 7.92 11.02 -0.12
N HIS A 118 6.91 10.99 0.75
CA HIS A 118 5.64 11.67 0.55
C HIS A 118 5.26 12.46 1.80
N ARG A 119 4.84 13.71 1.62
CA ARG A 119 4.21 14.50 2.68
C ARG A 119 2.70 14.28 2.64
N VAL A 120 2.13 13.92 3.77
CA VAL A 120 0.69 13.81 3.94
C VAL A 120 0.10 15.21 3.95
N VAL A 121 -0.93 15.42 3.14
CA VAL A 121 -1.68 16.68 3.08
C VAL A 121 -3.16 16.34 3.23
N ARG A 122 -3.80 16.93 4.24
CA ARG A 122 -5.24 16.81 4.44
C ARG A 122 -5.98 17.62 3.40
N GLU A 123 -6.95 16.99 2.75
CA GLU A 123 -7.91 17.72 1.91
C GLU A 123 -8.76 18.66 2.77
N PRO A 124 -8.85 19.96 2.42
CA PRO A 124 -9.60 20.94 3.21
C PRO A 124 -11.12 20.79 3.06
N SER A 125 -11.57 20.20 1.96
CA SER A 125 -12.96 19.98 1.59
C SER A 125 -13.09 18.70 0.77
N VAL A 126 -14.32 18.22 0.62
CA VAL A 126 -14.63 17.14 -0.32
C VAL A 126 -14.24 17.59 -1.74
N PRO A 127 -13.48 16.79 -2.51
CA PRO A 127 -13.14 17.13 -3.89
C PRO A 127 -14.39 17.23 -4.79
N ASP A 128 -14.35 18.11 -5.79
CA ASP A 128 -15.42 18.23 -6.78
C ASP A 128 -15.39 17.03 -7.77
N ASP A 129 -14.23 16.39 -7.93
CA ASP A 129 -13.94 15.23 -8.76
C ASP A 129 -13.78 13.95 -7.92
N LEU A 130 -14.87 13.56 -7.26
CA LEU A 130 -14.94 12.39 -6.37
C LEU A 130 -14.23 11.15 -6.96
N SER A 131 -13.25 10.61 -6.22
CA SER A 131 -12.66 9.31 -6.54
C SER A 131 -13.72 8.21 -6.42
N GLY A 132 -13.50 7.05 -7.06
CA GLY A 132 -14.45 5.93 -7.09
C GLY A 132 -15.01 5.50 -5.71
N SER A 133 -14.25 5.75 -4.65
CA SER A 133 -14.59 5.50 -3.24
C SER A 133 -15.60 6.48 -2.62
N GLN A 134 -15.77 7.67 -3.19
CA GLN A 134 -16.69 8.72 -2.73
C GLN A 134 -17.91 8.87 -3.66
N LEU A 135 -17.96 8.10 -4.75
CA LEU A 135 -19.10 8.06 -5.64
C LEU A 135 -20.37 7.58 -4.91
N PRO A 136 -21.55 8.16 -5.22
CA PRO A 136 -22.80 7.69 -4.63
C PRO A 136 -23.02 6.21 -4.93
N PRO A 137 -23.80 5.49 -4.09
CA PRO A 137 -24.06 4.05 -4.28
C PRO A 137 -24.48 3.75 -5.72
N THR A 138 -24.08 2.61 -6.28
CA THR A 138 -24.37 2.31 -7.70
C THR A 138 -25.86 2.36 -8.05
N ALA A 139 -26.74 2.16 -7.07
CA ALA A 139 -28.18 2.35 -7.20
C ALA A 139 -28.60 3.77 -7.62
N SER A 140 -27.80 4.79 -7.33
CA SER A 140 -28.03 6.19 -7.73
C SER A 140 -27.84 6.46 -9.22
N TYR A 141 -27.12 5.60 -9.95
CA TYR A 141 -26.95 5.70 -11.41
C TYR A 141 -28.03 4.94 -12.18
N ARG A 142 -28.91 4.20 -11.49
CA ARG A 142 -30.03 3.52 -12.15
C ARG A 142 -31.11 4.56 -12.38
N ASP A 143 -31.42 4.82 -13.65
CA ASP A 143 -32.60 5.63 -13.99
C ASP A 143 -33.82 5.06 -13.27
N PRO A 144 -34.65 5.91 -12.64
CA PRO A 144 -35.88 5.50 -12.00
C PRO A 144 -36.87 5.11 -13.10
N ASN A 145 -36.81 3.87 -13.57
CA ASN A 145 -37.92 3.25 -14.30
C ASN A 145 -39.12 3.07 -13.37
#